data_AF-A0A813CE68-F1
#
_entry.id   AF-A0A813CE68-F1
#
_cell.length_a   1.000
_cell.length_b   1.000
_cell.length_c   1.000
_cell.angle_alpha   90.00
_cell.angle_beta   90.00
_cell.angle_gamma   90.00
#
_symmetry.space_group_name_H-M   'P 1'
#
loop_
_entity.id
_entity.type
_entity.pdbx_description
1 polymer ?
#
loop_
_entity_poly.entity_id
_entity_poly.type
_entity_poly.pdbx_seq_one_letter_code
_entity_poly.pdbx_strand_id
1 'polypeptide(L)'
;MGVTFDRLAELWDKNTMMLLRWKPGEGRGETGLLWAAAEAMELDALTLKKQAMFEEQRLLLFKYDAGKDGEKKPGGTSVHSKWKSSVASPKGDLEKIVDVGFPAVLNVTLCLHAHAHTEMAKAKVRHDASEKGEEPPKDTTHPMPDDFVQIVGPAADAHEAYLAGCNWWTETLDSFYGHPDENLTDADPEHHASADDEEGADLA
;
A
#
# COMPACT_ATOMS: atom_id res chain seq x y z
N MET A 1 -24.06 2.49 -8.73
CA MET A 1 -23.40 2.35 -7.40
C MET A 1 -22.29 3.39 -7.35
N GLY A 2 -22.50 4.48 -6.60
CA GLY A 2 -21.53 5.58 -6.54
C GLY A 2 -20.38 5.20 -5.62
N VAL A 3 -19.23 4.89 -6.19
CA VAL A 3 -17.97 4.85 -5.46
C VAL A 3 -17.56 6.31 -5.27
N THR A 4 -17.76 6.83 -4.06
CA THR A 4 -17.58 8.25 -3.76
C THR A 4 -16.10 8.58 -3.57
N PHE A 5 -15.71 9.74 -4.09
CA PHE A 5 -14.41 10.42 -3.95
C PHE A 5 -13.77 10.30 -2.54
N ASP A 6 -14.60 10.14 -1.51
CA ASP A 6 -14.21 9.94 -0.10
C ASP A 6 -13.28 8.74 0.11
N ARG A 7 -13.51 7.60 -0.54
CA ARG A 7 -12.64 6.41 -0.36
C ARG A 7 -11.25 6.58 -0.97
N LEU A 8 -11.13 7.36 -2.04
CA LEU A 8 -9.83 7.70 -2.62
C LEU A 8 -9.08 8.68 -1.72
N ALA A 9 -9.77 9.65 -1.12
CA ALA A 9 -9.18 10.54 -0.12
C ALA A 9 -8.69 9.76 1.12
N GLU A 10 -9.40 8.71 1.53
CA GLU A 10 -8.96 7.78 2.58
C GLU A 10 -7.64 7.06 2.23
N LEU A 11 -7.28 6.85 0.96
CA LEU A 11 -6.00 6.21 0.60
C LEU A 11 -4.77 7.10 0.81
N TRP A 12 -5.00 8.39 1.03
CA TRP A 12 -3.95 9.39 1.25
C TRP A 12 -4.03 10.02 2.65
N ASP A 13 -5.09 9.73 3.42
CA ASP A 13 -5.20 10.13 4.81
C ASP A 13 -4.28 9.27 5.71
N LYS A 14 -3.62 9.91 6.66
CA LYS A 14 -2.75 9.23 7.62
C LYS A 14 -3.55 8.58 8.76
N ASN A 15 -4.79 9.02 8.99
CA ASN A 15 -5.68 8.40 9.99
C ASN A 15 -6.31 7.08 9.51
N THR A 16 -6.03 6.69 8.27
CA THR A 16 -6.54 5.50 7.60
C THR A 16 -5.42 4.55 7.19
N MET A 17 -4.19 4.78 7.67
CA MET A 17 -2.99 4.02 7.30
C MET A 17 -2.22 3.54 8.53
N MET A 18 -2.91 3.20 9.62
CA MET A 18 -2.27 2.77 10.86
C MET A 18 -1.90 1.29 10.80
N LEU A 19 -0.68 0.99 11.23
CA LEU A 19 -0.12 -0.36 11.29
C LEU A 19 0.05 -0.78 12.74
N LEU A 20 -0.45 -1.97 13.07
CA LEU A 20 -0.13 -2.67 14.31
C LEU A 20 0.52 -3.99 13.95
N ARG A 21 1.83 -4.08 14.15
CA ARG A 21 2.55 -5.34 14.13
C ARG A 21 2.69 -5.87 15.56
N TRP A 22 2.41 -7.14 15.78
CA TRP A 22 2.51 -7.77 17.10
C TRP A 22 3.68 -8.74 17.19
N LYS A 23 4.26 -8.92 18.38
CA LYS A 23 5.36 -9.84 18.68
C LYS A 23 4.99 -11.30 18.35
N PRO A 24 5.96 -12.18 18.05
CA PRO A 24 5.68 -13.60 17.79
C PRO A 24 4.97 -14.25 18.97
N GLY A 25 3.89 -15.01 18.71
CA GLY A 25 3.10 -15.68 19.75
C GLY A 25 2.09 -14.81 20.49
N GLU A 26 2.10 -13.48 20.29
CA GLU A 26 1.22 -12.53 20.98
C GLU A 26 -0.03 -12.15 20.16
N GLY A 27 -0.41 -12.98 19.18
CA GLY A 27 -1.61 -12.74 18.37
C GLY A 27 -2.89 -12.84 19.20
N ARG A 28 -3.78 -11.86 19.09
CA ARG A 28 -5.04 -11.78 19.87
C ARG A 28 -6.31 -11.75 19.00
N GLY A 29 -6.19 -12.08 17.72
CA GLY A 29 -7.25 -11.86 16.73
C GLY A 29 -7.56 -10.37 16.53
N GLU A 30 -8.42 -10.08 15.57
CA GLU A 30 -8.78 -8.69 15.20
C GLU A 30 -9.27 -7.87 16.40
N THR A 31 -10.26 -8.38 17.14
CA THR A 31 -10.89 -7.65 18.26
C THR A 31 -9.89 -7.30 19.36
N GLY A 32 -9.05 -8.26 19.75
CA GLY A 32 -8.06 -8.05 20.81
C GLY A 32 -7.00 -7.01 20.43
N LEU A 33 -6.57 -7.02 19.16
CA LEU A 33 -5.61 -6.05 18.64
C LEU A 33 -6.20 -4.63 18.57
N LEU A 34 -7.43 -4.50 18.05
CA LEU A 34 -8.11 -3.20 17.97
C LEU A 34 -8.45 -2.62 19.36
N TRP A 35 -8.81 -3.47 20.33
CA TRP A 35 -9.03 -3.03 21.70
C TRP A 35 -7.77 -2.51 22.37
N ALA A 36 -6.65 -3.22 22.24
CA ALA A 36 -5.37 -2.76 22.75
C ALA A 36 -4.94 -1.42 22.12
N ALA A 37 -5.18 -1.24 20.81
CA ALA A 37 -4.92 0.02 20.14
C ALA A 37 -5.82 1.16 20.64
N ALA A 38 -7.11 0.90 20.81
CA ALA A 38 -8.08 1.88 21.29
C ALA A 38 -7.79 2.32 22.73
N GLU A 39 -7.49 1.37 23.62
CA GLU A 39 -7.09 1.65 25.00
C GLU A 39 -5.86 2.55 25.03
N ALA A 40 -4.82 2.23 24.26
CA ALA A 40 -3.59 3.00 24.23
C ALA A 40 -3.77 4.43 23.71
N MET A 41 -4.73 4.65 22.81
CA MET A 41 -5.05 5.96 22.25
C MET A 41 -6.13 6.72 23.04
N GLU A 42 -6.66 6.12 24.11
CA GLU A 42 -7.81 6.63 24.88
C GLU A 42 -9.02 6.92 23.97
N LEU A 43 -9.32 5.98 23.08
CA LEU A 43 -10.45 6.03 22.14
C LEU A 43 -11.47 4.93 22.46
N ASP A 44 -12.70 5.13 22.00
CA ASP A 44 -13.68 4.05 21.97
C ASP A 44 -13.26 3.01 20.93
N ALA A 45 -13.15 1.75 21.34
CA ALA A 45 -12.82 0.62 20.49
C ALA A 45 -13.67 0.52 19.22
N LEU A 46 -14.93 0.94 19.27
CA LEU A 46 -15.84 0.88 18.13
C LEU A 46 -15.48 1.88 17.02
N THR A 47 -14.66 2.88 17.33
CA THR A 47 -14.16 3.88 16.37
C THR A 47 -12.95 3.41 15.58
N LEU A 48 -12.36 2.26 15.92
CA LEU A 48 -11.30 1.65 15.11
C LEU A 48 -11.88 0.54 14.24
N LYS A 49 -11.52 0.56 12.95
CA LYS A 49 -11.95 -0.44 11.97
C LYS A 49 -10.75 -1.08 11.31
N LYS A 50 -10.75 -2.42 11.23
CA LYS A 50 -9.81 -3.16 10.39
C LYS A 50 -9.99 -2.76 8.93
N GLN A 51 -8.87 -2.62 8.23
CA GLN A 51 -8.79 -2.56 6.78
C GLN A 51 -8.25 -3.86 6.19
N ALA A 52 -7.15 -4.39 6.75
CA ALA A 52 -6.57 -5.67 6.36
C ALA A 52 -5.91 -6.35 7.56
N MET A 53 -5.83 -7.68 7.55
CA MET A 53 -5.15 -8.46 8.58
C MET A 53 -4.36 -9.58 7.93
N PHE A 54 -3.09 -9.65 8.28
CA PHE A 54 -2.08 -10.55 7.74
C PHE A 54 -1.49 -11.35 8.91
N GLU A 55 -2.12 -12.49 9.23
CA GLU A 55 -1.76 -13.25 10.43
C GLU A 55 -0.34 -13.83 10.35
N GLU A 56 0.05 -14.33 9.19
CA GLU A 56 1.39 -14.88 8.94
C GLU A 56 2.48 -13.82 9.17
N GLN A 57 2.25 -12.61 8.66
CA GLN A 57 3.18 -11.48 8.77
C GLN A 57 3.03 -10.70 10.08
N ARG A 58 2.10 -11.13 10.96
CA ARG A 58 1.76 -10.51 12.23
C ARG A 58 1.37 -9.03 12.12
N LEU A 59 0.59 -8.68 11.10
CA LEU A 59 0.26 -7.30 10.78
C LEU A 59 -1.25 -7.04 10.69
N LEU A 60 -1.69 -5.95 11.32
CA LEU A 60 -3.03 -5.39 11.21
C LEU A 60 -2.95 -3.97 10.63
N LEU A 61 -3.69 -3.73 9.55
CA LEU A 61 -3.97 -2.40 9.02
C LEU A 61 -5.33 -1.95 9.52
N PHE A 62 -5.41 -0.75 10.08
CA PHE A 62 -6.65 -0.23 10.63
C PHE A 62 -6.78 1.28 10.45
N LYS A 63 -8.02 1.75 10.54
CA LYS A 63 -8.39 3.16 10.43
C LYS A 63 -9.21 3.63 11.60
N TYR A 64 -9.17 4.93 11.84
CA TYR A 64 -10.12 5.62 12.69
C TYR A 64 -11.35 6.03 11.87
N ASP A 65 -12.52 5.55 12.28
CA ASP A 65 -13.83 5.93 11.75
C ASP A 65 -14.57 6.71 12.84
N ALA A 66 -14.63 8.03 12.66
CA ALA A 66 -15.24 8.94 13.62
C ALA A 66 -16.78 8.82 13.65
N GLY A 67 -17.39 8.08 12.72
CA GLY A 67 -18.84 8.09 12.52
C GLY A 67 -19.38 9.46 12.08
N LYS A 68 -20.70 9.56 11.90
CA LYS A 68 -21.37 10.79 11.42
C LYS A 68 -21.30 11.97 12.39
N ASP A 69 -20.99 11.73 13.67
CA ASP A 69 -20.98 12.74 14.73
C ASP A 69 -19.55 13.14 15.18
N GLY A 70 -18.51 12.54 14.57
CA GLY A 70 -17.12 12.58 15.04
C GLY A 70 -16.25 13.75 14.56
N GLU A 71 -16.81 14.76 13.91
CA GLU A 71 -16.04 15.96 13.50
C GLU A 71 -15.45 16.74 14.71
N LYS A 72 -15.92 16.47 15.93
CA LYS A 72 -15.30 16.99 17.15
C LYS A 72 -14.10 16.14 17.56
N LYS A 73 -12.96 16.43 16.93
CA LYS A 73 -11.63 15.96 17.36
C LYS A 73 -11.47 16.17 18.89
N PRO A 74 -11.30 15.12 19.70
CA PRO A 74 -11.04 15.29 21.12
C PRO A 74 -9.60 15.82 21.29
N GLY A 75 -9.47 17.11 21.63
CA GLY A 75 -8.22 17.68 22.14
C GLY A 75 -7.09 17.87 21.13
N GLY A 76 -7.35 18.53 19.99
CA GLY A 76 -6.34 19.19 19.14
C GLY A 76 -5.33 18.30 18.38
N THR A 77 -5.08 17.07 18.83
CA THR A 77 -4.07 16.16 18.25
C THR A 77 -4.74 15.16 17.33
N SER A 78 -4.22 14.97 16.11
CA SER A 78 -4.75 13.97 15.17
C SER A 78 -4.61 12.54 15.72
N VAL A 79 -5.56 11.66 15.40
CA VAL A 79 -5.57 10.26 15.85
C VAL A 79 -4.31 9.54 15.42
N HIS A 80 -3.85 9.76 14.19
CA HIS A 80 -2.55 9.27 13.72
C HIS A 80 -1.37 9.66 14.63
N SER A 81 -1.35 10.90 15.14
CA SER A 81 -0.27 11.35 16.05
C SER A 81 -0.38 10.67 17.42
N LYS A 82 -1.60 10.45 17.92
CA LYS A 82 -1.83 9.66 19.14
C LYS A 82 -1.36 8.22 18.96
N TRP A 83 -1.68 7.59 17.83
CA TRP A 83 -1.25 6.23 17.52
C TRP A 83 0.28 6.11 17.50
N LYS A 84 0.96 6.99 16.76
CA LYS A 84 2.44 7.01 16.72
C LYS A 84 3.06 7.16 18.11
N SER A 85 2.50 8.05 18.94
CA SER A 85 2.96 8.23 20.32
C SER A 85 2.71 6.99 21.18
N SER A 86 1.58 6.31 20.96
CA SER A 86 1.19 5.09 21.69
C SER A 86 2.13 3.93 21.37
N VAL A 87 2.50 3.75 20.10
CA VAL A 87 3.47 2.72 19.70
C VAL A 87 4.89 3.06 20.17
N ALA A 88 5.29 4.33 20.14
CA ALA A 88 6.62 4.76 20.56
C ALA A 88 6.85 4.64 22.08
N SER A 89 5.80 4.63 22.88
CA SER A 89 5.86 4.47 24.34
C SER A 89 4.64 3.70 24.83
N PRO A 90 4.56 2.40 24.50
CA PRO A 90 3.36 1.62 24.73
C PRO A 90 3.16 1.37 26.21
N LYS A 91 1.89 1.26 26.61
CA LYS A 91 1.45 1.01 27.98
C LYS A 91 0.32 -0.02 27.96
N GLY A 92 0.03 -0.58 29.12
CA GLY A 92 -1.11 -1.48 29.29
C GLY A 92 -0.99 -2.73 28.42
N ASP A 93 -2.07 -3.11 27.76
CA ASP A 93 -2.08 -4.30 26.92
C ASP A 93 -1.29 -4.13 25.61
N LEU A 94 -1.19 -2.91 25.08
CA LEU A 94 -0.40 -2.64 23.87
C LEU A 94 1.09 -2.97 24.07
N GLU A 95 1.65 -2.68 25.25
CA GLU A 95 3.06 -2.94 25.58
C GLU A 95 3.44 -4.42 25.48
N LYS A 96 2.49 -5.29 25.85
CA LYS A 96 2.69 -6.75 25.81
C LYS A 96 2.75 -7.23 24.37
N ILE A 97 1.89 -6.70 23.50
CA ILE A 97 1.70 -7.21 22.14
C ILE A 97 2.59 -6.53 21.08
N VAL A 98 2.84 -5.22 21.16
CA VAL A 98 3.29 -4.46 19.99
C VAL A 98 4.77 -4.65 19.71
N ASP A 99 5.12 -4.77 18.44
CA ASP A 99 6.50 -4.69 17.97
C ASP A 99 6.89 -3.21 17.78
N VAL A 100 7.50 -2.63 18.82
CA VAL A 100 7.88 -1.20 18.87
C VAL A 100 8.92 -0.83 17.80
N GLY A 101 9.68 -1.81 17.30
CA GLY A 101 10.67 -1.58 16.24
C GLY A 101 10.06 -1.41 14.86
N PHE A 102 8.78 -1.74 14.70
CA PHE A 102 8.08 -1.69 13.42
C PHE A 102 7.37 -0.34 13.20
N PRO A 103 7.28 0.16 11.95
CA PRO A 103 6.53 1.37 11.66
C PRO A 103 5.07 1.29 12.13
N ALA A 104 4.63 2.33 12.84
CA ALA A 104 3.24 2.46 13.29
C ALA A 104 2.27 2.86 12.16
N VAL A 105 2.76 3.26 10.99
CA VAL A 105 1.96 3.85 9.92
C VAL A 105 2.55 3.45 8.57
N LEU A 106 1.69 3.16 7.60
CA LEU A 106 2.08 2.88 6.24
C LEU A 106 2.48 4.17 5.53
N ASN A 107 3.72 4.23 5.04
CA ASN A 107 4.22 5.30 4.21
C ASN A 107 4.04 4.92 2.73
N VAL A 108 3.03 5.53 2.09
CA VAL A 108 2.69 5.27 0.68
C VAL A 108 3.82 5.62 -0.29
N THR A 109 4.61 6.66 0.00
CA THR A 109 5.80 7.00 -0.80
C THR A 109 6.84 5.89 -0.72
N LEU A 110 7.01 5.31 0.47
CA LEU A 110 7.92 4.17 0.63
C LEU A 110 7.40 2.92 -0.09
N CYS A 111 6.08 2.68 -0.08
CA CYS A 111 5.49 1.59 -0.86
C CYS A 111 5.75 1.74 -2.36
N LEU A 112 5.51 2.93 -2.92
CA LEU A 112 5.80 3.23 -4.32
C LEU A 112 7.29 3.01 -4.65
N HIS A 113 8.20 3.46 -3.79
CA HIS A 113 9.63 3.27 -3.99
C HIS A 113 10.03 1.79 -3.94
N ALA A 114 9.51 1.03 -2.97
CA ALA A 114 9.79 -0.41 -2.84
C ALA A 114 9.29 -1.22 -4.05
N HIS A 115 8.09 -0.92 -4.55
CA HIS A 115 7.55 -1.53 -5.77
C HIS A 115 8.38 -1.16 -7.01
N ALA A 116 8.68 0.13 -7.20
CA ALA A 116 9.48 0.58 -8.33
C ALA A 116 10.86 -0.08 -8.36
N HIS A 117 11.53 -0.17 -7.20
CA HIS A 117 12.81 -0.85 -7.08
C HIS A 117 12.72 -2.34 -7.43
N THR A 118 11.68 -3.02 -6.92
CA THR A 118 11.44 -4.44 -7.20
C THR A 118 11.20 -4.70 -8.70
N GLU A 119 10.39 -3.88 -9.35
CA GLU A 119 10.10 -4.01 -10.78
C GLU A 119 11.32 -3.67 -11.65
N MET A 120 12.08 -2.64 -11.32
CA MET A 120 13.33 -2.33 -12.02
C MET A 120 14.36 -3.46 -11.89
N ALA A 121 14.47 -4.05 -10.70
CA ALA A 121 15.40 -5.17 -10.47
C ALA A 121 14.97 -6.42 -11.27
N LYS A 122 13.68 -6.75 -11.29
CA LYS A 122 13.13 -7.81 -12.15
C LYS A 122 13.37 -7.53 -13.64
N ALA A 123 13.12 -6.31 -14.09
CA ALA A 123 13.34 -5.91 -15.49
C ALA A 123 14.81 -6.05 -15.89
N LYS A 124 15.72 -5.64 -15.00
CA LYS A 124 17.16 -5.81 -15.21
C LYS A 124 17.55 -7.28 -15.32
N VAL A 125 17.07 -8.14 -14.42
CA VAL A 125 17.33 -9.58 -14.48
C VAL A 125 16.83 -10.19 -15.80
N ARG A 126 15.62 -9.81 -16.23
CA ARG A 126 15.06 -10.27 -17.52
C ARG A 126 15.88 -9.79 -18.71
N HIS A 127 16.33 -8.54 -18.69
CA HIS A 127 17.18 -7.97 -19.72
C HIS A 127 18.52 -8.70 -19.80
N ASP A 128 19.21 -8.87 -18.66
CA ASP A 128 20.51 -9.54 -18.58
C ASP A 128 20.42 -11.01 -19.03
N ALA A 129 19.33 -11.70 -18.72
CA ALA A 129 19.07 -13.07 -19.18
C ALA A 129 18.82 -13.12 -20.70
N SER A 130 18.03 -12.18 -21.22
CA SER A 130 17.76 -12.05 -22.65
C SER A 130 19.04 -11.78 -23.46
N GLU A 131 19.93 -10.90 -22.99
CA GLU A 131 21.21 -10.63 -23.64
C GLU A 131 22.15 -11.85 -23.66
N LYS A 132 22.02 -12.74 -22.69
CA LYS A 132 22.81 -13.99 -22.59
C LYS A 132 22.16 -15.18 -23.27
N GLY A 133 20.92 -15.04 -23.77
CA GLY A 133 20.14 -16.16 -24.29
C GLY A 133 19.77 -17.20 -23.23
N GLU A 134 19.68 -16.78 -21.96
CA GLU A 134 19.35 -17.62 -20.82
C GLU A 134 17.91 -17.38 -20.37
N GLU A 135 17.28 -18.37 -19.74
CA GLU A 135 16.01 -18.14 -19.05
C GLU A 135 16.25 -17.30 -17.78
N PRO A 136 15.39 -16.31 -17.48
CA PRO A 136 15.53 -15.53 -16.28
C PRO A 136 15.40 -16.42 -15.03
N PRO A 137 16.25 -16.24 -14.01
CA PRO A 137 16.16 -17.01 -12.78
C PRO A 137 14.79 -16.86 -12.11
N LYS A 138 14.27 -17.98 -11.59
CA LYS A 138 12.97 -18.03 -10.90
C LYS A 138 12.96 -17.25 -9.59
N ASP A 139 14.12 -17.13 -8.95
CA ASP A 139 14.32 -16.32 -7.77
C ASP A 139 14.84 -14.94 -8.19
N THR A 140 13.98 -13.94 -8.10
CA THR A 140 14.31 -12.52 -8.32
C THR A 140 14.37 -11.76 -6.99
N THR A 141 14.77 -12.43 -5.90
CA THR A 141 14.93 -11.76 -4.61
C THR A 141 16.06 -10.75 -4.72
N HIS A 142 15.74 -9.48 -4.48
CA HIS A 142 16.69 -8.39 -4.50
C HIS A 142 16.69 -7.67 -3.15
N PRO A 143 17.84 -7.14 -2.70
CA PRO A 143 17.91 -6.35 -1.47
C PRO A 143 16.94 -5.17 -1.55
N MET A 144 16.29 -4.86 -0.43
CA MET A 144 15.46 -3.66 -0.35
C MET A 144 16.34 -2.39 -0.36
N PRO A 145 15.82 -1.27 -0.87
CA PRO A 145 16.50 0.03 -0.82
C PRO A 145 16.93 0.45 0.61
N ASP A 146 17.99 1.25 0.71
CA ASP A 146 18.54 1.69 2.01
C ASP A 146 17.52 2.46 2.86
N ASP A 147 16.69 3.31 2.25
CA ASP A 147 15.64 4.06 2.93
C ASP A 147 14.53 3.14 3.46
N PHE A 148 14.23 2.07 2.73
CA PHE A 148 13.32 1.02 3.20
C PHE A 148 13.87 0.32 4.43
N VAL A 149 15.14 -0.12 4.39
CA VAL A 149 15.79 -0.77 5.53
C VAL A 149 15.89 0.19 6.73
N GLN A 150 16.16 1.47 6.48
CA GLN A 150 16.21 2.48 7.54
C GLN A 150 14.86 2.70 8.23
N ILE A 151 13.75 2.66 7.48
CA ILE A 151 12.41 2.92 8.01
C ILE A 151 11.79 1.66 8.63
N VAL A 152 11.88 0.52 7.93
CA VAL A 152 11.22 -0.74 8.31
C VAL A 152 12.08 -1.59 9.26
N GLY A 153 13.39 -1.35 9.27
CA GLY A 153 14.37 -2.17 9.97
C GLY A 153 14.96 -3.27 9.07
N PRO A 154 16.00 -3.99 9.54
CA PRO A 154 16.73 -4.96 8.72
C PRO A 154 16.13 -6.38 8.71
N ALA A 155 15.11 -6.65 9.53
CA ALA A 155 14.57 -8.00 9.68
C ALA A 155 13.73 -8.40 8.45
N ALA A 156 13.99 -9.57 7.87
CA ALA A 156 13.27 -10.07 6.70
C ALA A 156 11.76 -10.18 6.95
N ASP A 157 11.37 -10.66 8.14
CA ASP A 157 9.96 -10.76 8.51
C ASP A 157 9.27 -9.39 8.67
N ALA A 158 10.04 -8.32 8.92
CA ALA A 158 9.54 -6.94 8.95
C ALA A 158 9.35 -6.41 7.53
N HIS A 159 10.27 -6.75 6.61
CA HIS A 159 10.12 -6.43 5.19
C HIS A 159 8.86 -7.08 4.62
N GLU A 160 8.67 -8.37 4.88
CA GLU A 160 7.48 -9.12 4.43
C GLU A 160 6.18 -8.52 4.97
N ALA A 161 6.14 -8.16 6.27
CA ALA A 161 4.99 -7.49 6.85
C ALA A 161 4.71 -6.15 6.19
N TYR A 162 5.73 -5.31 6.06
CA TYR A 162 5.55 -3.97 5.50
C TYR A 162 5.12 -4.04 4.02
N LEU A 163 5.71 -4.96 3.25
CA LEU A 163 5.33 -5.21 1.86
C LEU A 163 3.91 -5.77 1.73
N ALA A 164 3.43 -6.59 2.66
CA ALA A 164 2.02 -7.02 2.68
C ALA A 164 1.06 -5.83 2.83
N GLY A 165 1.40 -4.86 3.69
CA GLY A 165 0.67 -3.60 3.80
C GLY A 165 0.73 -2.76 2.51
N CYS A 166 1.89 -2.69 1.86
CA CYS A 166 2.06 -1.99 0.59
C CYS A 166 1.25 -2.64 -0.55
N ASN A 167 1.27 -3.96 -0.66
CA ASN A 167 0.50 -4.70 -1.67
C ASN A 167 -0.99 -4.42 -1.51
N TRP A 168 -1.52 -4.49 -0.28
CA TRP A 168 -2.91 -4.12 -0.02
C TRP A 168 -3.25 -2.70 -0.44
N TRP A 169 -2.36 -1.74 -0.14
CA TRP A 169 -2.58 -0.35 -0.53
C TRP A 169 -2.63 -0.20 -2.05
N THR A 170 -1.68 -0.81 -2.77
CA THR A 170 -1.61 -0.78 -4.23
C THR A 170 -2.82 -1.45 -4.87
N GLU A 171 -3.20 -2.66 -4.42
CA GLU A 171 -4.40 -3.36 -4.90
C GLU A 171 -5.67 -2.54 -4.66
N THR A 172 -5.75 -1.89 -3.50
CA THR A 172 -6.87 -1.01 -3.17
C THR A 172 -6.88 0.21 -4.09
N LEU A 173 -5.73 0.82 -4.37
CA LEU A 173 -5.57 1.93 -5.30
C LEU A 173 -6.00 1.55 -6.72
N ASP A 174 -5.49 0.42 -7.24
CA ASP A 174 -5.78 -0.09 -8.58
C ASP A 174 -7.28 -0.37 -8.75
N SER A 175 -7.93 -0.91 -7.71
CA SER A 175 -9.38 -1.14 -7.72
C SER A 175 -10.21 0.14 -7.89
N PHE A 176 -9.69 1.30 -7.50
CA PHE A 176 -10.38 2.59 -7.67
C PHE A 176 -10.15 3.22 -9.04
N TYR A 177 -8.95 3.09 -9.60
CA TYR A 177 -8.66 3.64 -10.91
C TYR A 177 -9.21 2.75 -12.04
N GLY A 178 -9.42 1.46 -11.77
CA GLY A 178 -9.83 0.49 -12.78
C GLY A 178 -8.71 0.30 -13.82
N HIS A 179 -8.56 -0.91 -14.33
CA HIS A 179 -7.79 -1.06 -15.57
C HIS A 179 -8.59 -0.35 -16.67
N PRO A 180 -8.06 0.66 -17.39
CA PRO A 180 -8.51 0.83 -18.76
C PRO A 180 -8.26 -0.52 -19.43
N ASP A 181 -9.33 -1.17 -19.88
CA ASP A 181 -9.31 -2.52 -20.44
C ASP A 181 -8.01 -2.82 -21.20
N GLU A 182 -7.34 -3.91 -20.84
CA GLU A 182 -6.32 -4.57 -21.66
C GLU A 182 -6.98 -5.23 -22.90
N ASN A 183 -7.89 -4.53 -23.57
CA ASN A 183 -8.47 -4.85 -24.88
C ASN A 183 -8.18 -3.71 -25.88
N LEU A 184 -6.94 -3.19 -25.86
CA LEU A 184 -6.36 -2.46 -26.99
C LEU A 184 -5.33 -3.33 -27.74
N THR A 185 -5.58 -4.64 -27.81
CA THR A 185 -4.99 -5.51 -28.83
C THR A 185 -5.99 -5.63 -29.98
N ASP A 186 -5.48 -5.41 -31.19
CA ASP A 186 -6.11 -5.59 -32.51
C ASP A 186 -6.85 -4.38 -33.10
N ALA A 187 -6.07 -3.33 -33.40
CA ALA A 187 -6.25 -2.64 -34.67
C ALA A 187 -4.98 -2.87 -35.52
N ASP A 188 -4.94 -4.04 -36.16
CA ASP A 188 -3.90 -4.42 -37.12
C ASP A 188 -3.94 -3.48 -38.36
N PRO A 189 -2.80 -3.30 -39.06
CA PRO A 189 -2.55 -2.24 -40.03
C PRO A 189 -3.02 -2.62 -41.44
N GLU A 190 -3.21 -1.58 -42.26
CA GLU A 190 -3.16 -1.59 -43.73
C GLU A 190 -4.08 -2.57 -44.50
N HIS A 191 -5.16 -2.03 -45.07
CA HIS A 191 -5.57 -2.41 -46.44
C HIS A 191 -6.25 -1.26 -47.21
N HIS A 192 -5.49 -0.76 -48.21
CA HIS A 192 -5.84 -0.25 -49.55
C HIS A 192 -7.05 0.70 -49.70
N ALA A 193 -6.86 1.99 -50.03
CA ALA A 193 -6.38 2.57 -51.31
C ALA A 193 -7.40 2.52 -52.46
N SER A 194 -7.96 3.70 -52.77
CA SER A 194 -8.21 4.24 -54.12
C SER A 194 -8.35 5.76 -53.94
N ALA A 195 -7.32 6.56 -54.23
CA ALA A 195 -7.03 7.11 -55.56
C ALA A 195 -8.21 7.96 -56.05
N ASP A 196 -8.04 9.28 -56.00
CA ASP A 196 -8.26 10.14 -57.15
C ASP A 196 -7.41 11.41 -57.02
N ASP A 197 -6.92 11.80 -58.20
CA ASP A 197 -5.65 12.44 -58.49
C ASP A 197 -5.60 13.97 -58.44
N GLU A 198 -4.37 14.43 -58.23
CA GLU A 198 -3.63 15.55 -58.84
C GLU A 198 -4.19 16.98 -59.00
N GLU A 199 -3.26 17.86 -58.62
CA GLU A 199 -3.06 19.28 -58.80
C GLU A 199 -2.78 19.66 -60.27
N GLY A 200 -3.24 20.82 -60.76
CA GLY A 200 -2.71 21.40 -62.00
C GLY A 200 -3.59 22.46 -62.69
N ALA A 201 -2.98 23.60 -62.99
CA ALA A 201 -3.60 24.82 -63.49
C ALA A 201 -3.80 24.89 -65.03
N ASP A 202 -4.54 25.94 -65.43
CA ASP A 202 -4.36 26.80 -66.61
C ASP A 202 -5.37 26.78 -67.79
N LEU A 203 -5.48 27.99 -68.36
CA LEU A 203 -6.42 28.62 -69.29
C LEU A 203 -6.71 27.95 -70.64
N ALA A 204 -7.94 28.14 -71.14
CA ALA A 204 -8.25 28.50 -72.54
C ALA A 204 -9.68 29.08 -72.65
#